data_AF-A0A937PMT9-F1
#
_entry.id   AF-A0A937PMT9-F1
#
_cell.length_a   1.000
_cell.length_b   1.000
_cell.length_c   1.000
_cell.angle_alpha   90.00
_cell.angle_beta   90.00
_cell.angle_gamma   90.00
#
_symmetry.space_group_name_H-M   'P 1'
#
loop_
_entity.id
_entity.type
_entity.pdbx_description
1 polymer ?
#
loop_
_entity_poly.entity_id
_entity_poly.type
_entity_poly.pdbx_seq_one_letter_code
_entity_poly.pdbx_strand_id
1 'polypeptide(L)'
;MPDTKQVEQSYAAAREQYAQLGVDSDKAIERLADIAISLHCWQGDDVAGFESTGAQPGGGLAATGNYAGKARNADELRADLDKALSLIPGTHRLNLHAIYAETHGKRVERNEL
;
A
#
# COMPACT_ATOMS: atom_id res chain seq x y z
N MET A 1 -2.77 -22.67 -6.38
CA MET A 1 -2.54 -22.29 -4.96
C MET A 1 -1.83 -23.46 -4.29
N PRO A 2 -0.86 -23.23 -3.40
CA PRO A 2 -0.23 -24.33 -2.67
C PRO A 2 -1.29 -25.12 -1.88
N ASP A 3 -1.09 -26.43 -1.76
CA ASP A 3 -1.96 -27.30 -0.98
C ASP A 3 -1.91 -26.90 0.50
N THR A 4 -3.07 -26.69 1.13
CA THR A 4 -3.16 -26.26 2.53
C THR A 4 -2.39 -27.22 3.45
N LYS A 5 -2.48 -28.54 3.20
CA LYS A 5 -1.73 -29.53 3.99
C LYS A 5 -0.22 -29.34 3.88
N GLN A 6 0.27 -29.04 2.68
CA GLN A 6 1.69 -28.79 2.45
C GLN A 6 2.17 -27.54 3.19
N VAL A 7 1.36 -26.47 3.20
CA VAL A 7 1.66 -25.22 3.93
C VAL A 7 1.71 -25.48 5.43
N GLU A 8 0.71 -26.17 5.98
CA GLU A 8 0.64 -26.48 7.41
C GLU A 8 1.82 -27.35 7.88
N GLN A 9 2.17 -28.38 7.11
CA GLN A 9 3.32 -29.24 7.40
C GLN A 9 4.63 -28.48 7.35
N SER A 10 4.80 -27.62 6.34
CA SER A 10 6.01 -26.80 6.19
C SER A 10 6.13 -25.78 7.33
N TYR A 11 5.03 -25.17 7.74
CA TYR A 11 5.01 -24.23 8.86
C TYR A 11 5.32 -24.93 10.19
N ALA A 12 4.75 -26.12 10.43
CA ALA A 12 5.03 -26.90 11.65
C ALA A 12 6.54 -27.21 11.78
N ALA A 13 7.16 -27.67 10.69
CA ALA A 13 8.61 -27.94 10.66
C ALA A 13 9.43 -26.66 10.91
N ALA A 14 9.04 -25.53 10.32
CA ALA A 14 9.71 -24.25 10.56
C ALA A 14 9.58 -23.78 12.01
N ARG A 15 8.39 -23.90 12.61
CA ARG A 15 8.14 -23.54 14.01
C ARG A 15 9.03 -24.34 14.96
N GLU A 16 9.22 -25.64 14.73
CA GLU A 16 10.13 -26.46 15.54
C GLU A 16 11.59 -26.01 15.42
N GLN A 17 12.04 -25.64 14.21
CA GLN A 17 13.40 -25.14 13.99
C GLN A 17 13.64 -23.79 14.71
N TYR A 18 12.68 -22.86 14.64
CA TYR A 18 12.77 -21.59 15.37
C TYR A 18 12.72 -21.77 16.88
N ALA A 19 11.93 -22.73 17.38
CA ALA A 19 11.86 -23.04 18.80
C ALA A 19 13.20 -23.53 19.37
N GLN A 20 13.99 -24.29 18.59
CA GLN A 20 15.36 -24.69 18.97
C GLN A 20 16.31 -23.51 19.16
N LEU A 21 16.00 -22.36 18.54
CA LEU A 21 16.73 -21.11 18.69
C LEU A 21 16.14 -20.19 19.76
N GLY A 22 15.12 -20.65 20.49
CA GLY A 22 14.40 -19.86 21.50
C GLY A 22 13.44 -18.82 20.93
N VAL A 23 13.03 -18.96 19.67
CA VAL A 23 12.10 -18.05 18.98
C VAL A 23 10.70 -18.66 18.94
N ASP A 24 9.71 -17.94 19.45
CA ASP A 24 8.29 -18.27 19.33
C ASP A 24 7.71 -17.63 18.06
N SER A 25 7.60 -18.42 16.99
CA SER A 25 7.08 -17.97 15.70
C SER A 25 5.61 -17.58 15.75
N ASP A 26 4.78 -18.28 16.53
CA ASP A 26 3.35 -18.00 16.63
C ASP A 26 3.15 -16.61 17.26
N LYS A 27 3.86 -16.32 18.36
CA LYS A 27 3.88 -14.99 18.98
C LYS A 27 4.44 -13.90 18.08
N ALA A 28 5.44 -14.23 17.25
CA ALA A 28 6.00 -13.28 16.29
C ALA A 28 4.97 -12.90 15.20
N ILE A 29 4.20 -13.87 14.71
CA ILE A 29 3.13 -13.64 13.73
C ILE A 29 1.98 -12.83 14.34
N GLU A 30 1.57 -13.14 15.58
CA GLU A 30 0.59 -12.33 16.31
C GLU A 30 1.05 -10.87 16.42
N ARG A 31 2.32 -10.66 16.81
CA ARG A 31 2.87 -9.31 16.90
C ARG A 31 2.94 -8.61 15.54
N LEU A 32 3.28 -9.35 14.48
CA LEU A 32 3.35 -8.82 13.11
C LEU A 32 1.98 -8.34 12.63
N ALA A 33 0.91 -9.05 12.96
CA ALA A 33 -0.46 -8.71 12.55
C ALA A 33 -0.91 -7.32 13.05
N ASP A 34 -0.36 -6.86 14.17
CA ASP A 34 -0.67 -5.55 14.77
C ASP A 34 0.18 -4.39 14.22
N ILE A 35 1.22 -4.67 13.44
CA ILE A 35 2.12 -3.64 12.92
C ILE A 35 1.56 -3.07 11.62
N ALA A 36 0.97 -1.88 11.71
CA ALA A 36 0.45 -1.18 10.55
C ALA A 36 1.57 -0.54 9.71
N ILE A 37 1.59 -0.85 8.41
CA ILE A 37 2.43 -0.17 7.42
C ILE A 37 1.65 0.99 6.81
N SER A 38 2.30 2.14 6.59
CA SER A 38 1.69 3.30 5.93
C SER A 38 2.01 3.28 4.44
N LEU A 39 1.05 2.86 3.61
CA LEU A 39 1.20 2.82 2.17
C LEU A 39 1.11 4.22 1.58
N HIS A 40 1.96 4.52 0.62
CA HIS A 40 1.98 5.83 -0.02
C HIS A 40 0.98 5.90 -1.18
N CYS A 41 0.06 6.87 -1.14
CA CYS A 41 -1.00 7.00 -2.14
C CYS A 41 -0.47 7.25 -3.57
N TRP A 42 0.68 7.91 -3.68
CA TRP A 42 1.21 8.38 -4.96
C TRP A 42 1.77 7.31 -5.90
N GLN A 43 1.85 6.07 -5.43
CA GLN A 43 2.21 4.96 -6.31
C GLN A 43 1.09 4.63 -7.31
N GLY A 44 -0.17 4.89 -6.97
CA GLY A 44 -1.29 4.49 -7.84
C GLY A 44 -1.44 5.34 -9.11
N ASP A 45 -0.86 6.54 -9.14
CA ASP A 45 -1.09 7.53 -10.20
C ASP A 45 0.20 8.22 -10.70
N ASP A 46 1.37 7.70 -10.34
CA ASP A 46 2.68 8.29 -10.67
C ASP A 46 2.90 9.71 -10.10
N VAL A 47 2.40 9.98 -8.88
CA VAL A 47 2.50 11.30 -8.24
C VAL A 47 1.77 12.41 -9.02
N ALA A 48 0.74 12.06 -9.80
CA ALA A 48 -0.01 13.04 -10.57
C ALA A 48 -0.88 13.95 -9.68
N GLY A 49 -1.52 13.38 -8.65
CA GLY A 49 -2.51 14.06 -7.83
C GLY A 49 -3.79 14.41 -8.60
N PHE A 50 -4.71 15.11 -7.93
CA PHE A 50 -6.02 15.51 -8.45
C PHE A 50 -6.20 17.04 -8.56
N GLU A 51 -5.19 17.82 -8.16
CA GLU A 51 -5.20 19.30 -8.26
C GLU A 51 -5.07 19.82 -9.70
N SER A 52 -4.42 19.07 -10.59
CA SER A 52 -4.06 19.53 -11.93
C SER A 52 -3.93 18.36 -12.89
N THR A 53 -4.84 18.25 -13.87
CA THR A 53 -4.78 17.21 -14.90
C THR A 53 -3.53 17.43 -15.79
N GLY A 54 -2.42 16.75 -15.48
CA GLY A 54 -1.26 16.65 -16.38
C GLY A 54 0.03 17.38 -15.96
N ALA A 55 0.14 17.88 -14.72
CA ALA A 55 1.43 18.38 -14.23
C ALA A 55 2.40 17.23 -13.96
N GLN A 56 3.62 17.30 -14.50
CA GLN A 56 4.67 16.34 -14.14
C GLN A 56 5.12 16.54 -12.68
N PRO A 57 5.61 15.48 -12.01
CA PRO A 57 6.24 15.63 -10.71
C PRO A 57 7.38 16.64 -10.81
N GLY A 58 7.25 17.77 -10.13
CA GLY A 58 8.30 18.78 -10.03
C GLY A 58 9.35 18.40 -8.98
N GLY A 59 10.37 19.24 -8.80
CA GLY A 59 11.28 19.13 -7.66
C GLY A 59 12.34 18.02 -7.75
N GLY A 60 12.65 17.54 -8.97
CA GLY A 60 13.66 16.50 -9.18
C GLY A 60 13.16 15.07 -8.95
N LEU A 61 11.86 14.91 -8.70
CA LEU A 61 11.19 13.61 -8.63
C LEU A 61 10.75 13.17 -10.02
N ALA A 62 10.80 11.88 -10.30
CA ALA A 62 10.32 11.31 -11.55
C ALA A 62 9.71 9.92 -11.30
N ALA A 63 8.54 9.70 -11.89
CA ALA A 63 8.03 8.36 -12.14
C ALA A 63 8.46 7.94 -13.55
N THR A 64 9.09 6.78 -13.69
CA THR A 64 9.65 6.32 -14.97
C THR A 64 8.92 5.08 -15.48
N GLY A 65 8.72 5.00 -16.80
CA GLY A 65 8.00 3.92 -17.45
C GLY A 65 6.59 4.33 -17.86
N ASN A 66 6.00 3.58 -18.80
CA ASN A 66 4.68 3.85 -19.38
C ASN A 66 3.74 2.64 -19.21
N TYR A 67 3.75 2.03 -18.03
CA TYR A 67 2.83 0.93 -17.74
C TYR A 67 1.39 1.47 -17.72
N ALA A 68 0.48 0.80 -18.42
CA ALA A 68 -0.90 1.27 -18.56
C ALA A 68 -1.71 1.02 -17.27
N GLY A 69 -2.78 1.80 -17.06
CA GLY A 69 -3.77 1.53 -16.02
C GLY A 69 -3.60 2.30 -14.71
N LYS A 70 -2.76 3.35 -14.67
CA LYS A 70 -2.67 4.23 -13.50
C LYS A 70 -4.00 4.92 -13.20
N ALA A 71 -4.28 5.14 -11.91
CA ALA A 71 -5.45 5.87 -11.46
C ALA A 71 -5.45 7.31 -11.98
N ARG A 72 -6.64 7.80 -12.37
CA ARG A 72 -6.83 9.14 -12.94
C ARG A 72 -7.69 10.05 -12.05
N ASN A 73 -8.27 9.48 -10.99
CA ASN A 73 -9.14 10.15 -10.03
C ASN A 73 -9.14 9.38 -8.70
N ALA A 74 -9.78 9.96 -7.69
CA ALA A 74 -9.81 9.39 -6.34
C ALA A 74 -10.54 8.04 -6.28
N ASP A 75 -11.59 7.84 -7.07
CA ASP A 75 -12.36 6.60 -7.06
C ASP A 75 -11.57 5.43 -7.64
N GLU A 76 -10.85 5.66 -8.74
CA GLU A 76 -9.90 4.68 -9.29
C GLU A 76 -8.78 4.37 -8.30
N LEU A 77 -8.19 5.40 -7.67
CA LEU A 77 -7.12 5.20 -6.71
C LEU A 77 -7.58 4.41 -5.48
N ARG A 78 -8.80 4.65 -4.99
CA ARG A 78 -9.40 3.86 -3.91
C ARG A 78 -9.62 2.41 -4.33
N ALA A 79 -10.11 2.16 -5.53
CA ALA A 79 -10.31 0.80 -6.04
C ALA A 79 -8.98 0.04 -6.17
N ASP A 80 -7.92 0.71 -6.64
CA ASP A 80 -6.57 0.15 -6.70
C ASP A 80 -6.02 -0.17 -5.31
N LEU A 81 -6.24 0.73 -4.34
CA LEU A 81 -5.87 0.53 -2.94
C LEU A 81 -6.64 -0.63 -2.31
N ASP A 82 -7.95 -0.73 -2.52
CA ASP A 82 -8.77 -1.85 -2.04
C ASP A 82 -8.25 -3.18 -2.60
N LYS A 83 -7.88 -3.19 -3.89
CA LYS A 83 -7.30 -4.38 -4.50
C LYS A 83 -5.95 -4.72 -3.88
N ALA A 84 -5.07 -3.75 -3.69
CA ALA A 84 -3.78 -3.96 -3.04
C ALA A 84 -3.94 -4.47 -1.60
N LEU A 85 -4.80 -3.82 -0.79
CA LEU A 85 -5.06 -4.19 0.60
C LEU A 85 -5.72 -5.57 0.71
N SER A 86 -6.52 -6.00 -0.27
CA SER A 86 -7.06 -7.37 -0.30
C SER A 86 -5.99 -8.46 -0.44
N LEU A 87 -4.78 -8.10 -0.86
CA LEU A 87 -3.65 -9.00 -1.09
C LEU A 87 -2.56 -8.88 -0.02
N ILE A 88 -2.64 -7.87 0.86
CA ILE A 88 -1.63 -7.60 1.89
C ILE A 88 -2.23 -7.95 3.27
N PRO A 89 -1.64 -8.88 4.03
CA PRO A 89 -2.20 -9.31 5.31
C PRO A 89 -2.03 -8.23 6.39
N GLY A 90 -3.05 -8.09 7.24
CA GLY A 90 -3.06 -7.15 8.35
C GLY A 90 -3.92 -5.92 8.09
N THR A 91 -3.91 -4.98 9.04
CA THR A 91 -4.61 -3.69 8.90
C THR A 91 -3.57 -2.58 8.76
N HIS A 92 -3.73 -1.74 7.75
CA HIS A 92 -2.71 -0.78 7.33
C HIS A 92 -3.25 0.63 7.24
N ARG A 93 -2.35 1.58 7.02
CA ARG A 93 -2.64 3.01 6.91
C ARG A 93 -2.36 3.49 5.50
N LEU A 94 -2.99 4.60 5.13
CA LEU A 94 -2.70 5.34 3.91
C LEU A 94 -2.00 6.65 4.27
N ASN A 95 -0.87 6.93 3.63
CA ASN A 95 -0.16 8.20 3.68
C ASN A 95 -0.63 9.07 2.51
N LEU A 96 -1.41 10.10 2.81
CA LEU A 96 -1.98 11.02 1.83
C LEU A 96 -1.11 12.26 1.67
N HIS A 97 -0.96 12.71 0.42
CA HIS A 97 -0.38 14.00 0.11
C HIS A 97 -1.49 15.02 -0.18
N ALA A 98 -1.29 16.30 0.14
CA ALA A 98 -2.29 17.36 -0.09
C ALA A 98 -2.79 17.42 -1.55
N ILE A 99 -1.96 16.99 -2.52
CA ILE A 99 -2.30 17.00 -3.95
C ILE A 99 -3.42 16.03 -4.33
N TYR A 100 -3.83 15.15 -3.41
CA TYR A 100 -4.93 14.20 -3.58
C TYR A 100 -6.28 14.77 -3.08
N ALA A 101 -6.37 16.06 -2.79
CA ALA A 101 -7.62 16.68 -2.36
C ALA A 101 -8.71 16.63 -3.44
N GLU A 102 -9.92 16.27 -3.05
CA GLU A 102 -11.11 16.27 -3.90
C GLU A 102 -11.89 17.57 -3.73
N THR A 103 -11.52 18.59 -4.50
CA THR A 103 -12.10 19.94 -4.38
C THR A 103 -13.27 20.19 -5.33
N HIS A 104 -13.77 19.14 -5.99
CA HIS A 104 -14.85 19.20 -6.99
C HIS A 104 -14.62 20.28 -8.07
N GLY A 105 -13.38 20.41 -8.54
CA GLY A 105 -13.00 21.36 -9.59
C GLY A 105 -12.71 22.78 -9.09
N LYS A 106 -12.78 23.04 -7.78
CA LYS A 106 -12.34 24.30 -7.19
C LYS A 106 -10.84 24.26 -6.94
N ARG A 107 -10.10 25.25 -7.41
CA ARG A 107 -8.71 25.40 -7.00
C ARG A 107 -8.68 25.90 -5.55
N VAL A 108 -8.02 25.14 -4.68
CA VAL A 108 -7.76 25.49 -3.27
C VAL A 108 -6.25 25.40 -3.06
N GLU A 109 -5.66 26.41 -2.45
CA GLU A 109 -4.23 26.40 -2.18
C GLU A 109 -3.90 25.41 -1.06
N ARG A 110 -2.74 24.75 -1.15
CA ARG A 110 -2.41 23.60 -0.28
C ARG A 110 -2.35 23.91 1.20
N ASN A 111 -2.07 25.16 1.57
CA ASN A 111 -2.06 25.64 2.95
C ASN A 111 -3.47 25.92 3.51
N GLU A 112 -4.49 25.83 2.67
CA GLU A 112 -5.90 26.00 3.02
C GLU A 112 -6.68 24.65 2.98
N LEU A 113 -5.97 23.54 2.73
CA LEU A 113 -6.48 22.16 2.75
C LEU A 113 -6.40 21.52 4.14
#